data_AF-A0A7V9CG91-F1
#
_entry.id   AF-A0A7V9CG91-F1
#
_cell.length_a   1.000
_cell.length_b   1.000
_cell.length_c   1.000
_cell.angle_alpha   90.00
_cell.angle_beta   90.00
_cell.angle_gamma   90.00
#
_symmetry.space_group_name_H-M   'P 1'
#
loop_
_entity.id
_entity.type
_entity.pdbx_description
1 polymer ?
#
loop_
_entity_poly.entity_id
_entity_poly.type
_entity_poly.pdbx_seq_one_letter_code
_entity_poly.pdbx_strand_id
1 'polypeptide(L)' 'MSKPPDKTQTFETALAELEAIVASMEAGQLPLEQSFAAYKRGAELLQYCQGALQQVQQQVKVLEADTLKDLSGVHHPQ' A
#
# COMPACT_ATOMS: atom_id res chain seq x y z
N MET A 1 -23.09 -2.23 21.63
CA MET A 1 -23.26 -1.41 20.41
C MET A 1 -21.88 -1.19 19.83
N SER A 2 -21.53 -1.89 18.76
CA SER A 2 -20.18 -1.88 18.18
C SER A 2 -20.02 -0.63 17.30
N LYS A 3 -19.03 0.18 17.66
CA LYS A 3 -18.61 1.43 17.00
C LYS A 3 -18.37 1.17 15.49
N PRO A 4 -18.82 2.05 14.58
CA PRO A 4 -18.62 1.85 13.14
C PRO A 4 -17.12 1.68 12.85
N PRO A 5 -16.73 0.81 11.91
CA PRO A 5 -15.32 0.61 11.60
C PRO A 5 -14.75 1.96 11.19
N ASP A 6 -13.80 2.42 12.00
CA ASP A 6 -12.89 3.49 11.69
C ASP A 6 -12.44 3.29 10.23
N LYS A 7 -12.54 4.32 9.38
CA LYS A 7 -11.99 4.29 8.02
C LYS A 7 -10.46 4.23 8.13
N THR A 8 -9.92 3.13 8.64
CA THR A 8 -8.53 2.76 8.44
C THR A 8 -8.36 2.69 6.94
N GLN A 9 -7.61 3.65 6.38
CA GLN A 9 -7.24 3.61 4.96
C GLN A 9 -6.66 2.22 4.70
N THR A 10 -7.31 1.45 3.84
CA THR A 10 -6.83 0.16 3.34
C THR A 10 -6.15 0.39 2.00
N PHE A 11 -5.27 -0.52 1.61
CA PHE A 11 -4.62 -0.48 0.29
C PHE A 11 -5.62 -0.29 -0.85
N GLU A 12 -6.68 -1.11 -0.89
CA GLU A 12 -7.74 -1.05 -1.89
C GLU A 12 -8.42 0.32 -1.95
N THR A 13 -8.72 0.91 -0.78
CA THR A 13 -9.39 2.22 -0.71
C THR A 13 -8.46 3.35 -1.14
N ALA A 14 -7.18 3.29 -0.74
CA ALA A 14 -6.18 4.27 -1.13
C ALA A 14 -5.88 4.21 -2.64
N LEU A 15 -5.86 3.00 -3.21
CA LEU A 15 -5.67 2.79 -4.64
C LEU A 15 -6.85 3.34 -5.44
N ALA A 16 -8.08 3.01 -5.05
CA ALA A 16 -9.28 3.54 -5.71
C ALA A 16 -9.37 5.07 -5.66
N GLU A 17 -8.97 5.68 -4.54
CA GLU A 17 -8.89 7.13 -4.42
C GLU A 17 -7.83 7.74 -5.35
N LEU A 18 -6.66 7.09 -5.45
CA LEU A 18 -5.58 7.51 -6.36
C LEU A 18 -6.03 7.44 -7.83
N GLU A 19 -6.70 6.37 -8.24
CA GLU A 19 -7.24 6.23 -9.60
C GLU A 19 -8.26 7.32 -9.93
N ALA A 20 -9.16 7.64 -8.99
CA ALA A 20 -10.13 8.72 -9.17
C ALA A 20 -9.46 10.10 -9.33
N ILE A 21 -8.38 10.36 -8.56
CA ILE A 21 -7.58 11.58 -8.68
C ILE A 21 -6.91 11.65 -10.05
N VAL A 22 -6.25 10.58 -10.49
CA VAL A 22 -5.59 10.51 -11.80
C VAL A 22 -6.60 10.74 -12.93
N ALA A 23 -7.74 10.06 -12.90
CA ALA A 23 -8.80 10.24 -13.89
C ALA A 23 -9.30 11.70 -13.95
N SER A 24 -9.42 12.36 -12.79
CA SER A 24 -9.81 13.78 -12.72
C SER A 24 -8.75 14.71 -13.29
N MET A 25 -7.47 14.39 -13.09
CA MET A 25 -6.34 15.13 -13.67
C MET A 25 -6.26 14.95 -15.19
N GLU A 26 -6.45 13.74 -15.68
CA GLU A 26 -6.46 13.42 -17.12
C GLU A 26 -7.65 14.04 -17.86
N ALA A 27 -8.80 14.19 -17.19
CA ALA A 27 -9.95 14.89 -17.74
C ALA A 27 -9.67 16.38 -18.05
N GLY A 28 -8.58 16.96 -17.51
CA GLY A 28 -8.09 18.30 -17.87
C GLY A 28 -9.01 19.46 -17.43
N GLN A 29 -10.05 19.18 -16.65
CA GLN A 29 -11.05 20.17 -16.24
C GLN A 29 -10.75 20.81 -14.86
N LEU A 30 -9.64 20.41 -14.21
CA LEU A 30 -9.28 20.90 -12.89
C LEU A 30 -8.59 22.28 -12.99
N PRO A 31 -9.07 23.30 -12.26
CA PRO A 31 -8.35 24.56 -12.13
C PRO A 31 -7.03 24.33 -11.38
N LEU A 32 -6.04 25.19 -11.64
CA LEU A 32 -4.65 25.05 -11.18
C LEU A 32 -4.52 24.71 -9.68
N GLU A 33 -5.29 25.38 -8.83
CA GLU A 33 -5.26 25.18 -7.38
C GLU A 33 -5.76 23.77 -6.98
N GLN A 34 -6.80 23.27 -7.67
CA GLN A 34 -7.28 21.90 -7.46
C GLN A 34 -6.32 20.87 -8.04
N SER A 35 -5.65 21.16 -9.16
CA SER A 35 -4.61 20.29 -9.72
C SER A 35 -3.42 20.11 -8.76
N PHE A 36 -3.05 21.18 -8.04
CA PHE A 36 -2.01 21.10 -7.02
C PHE A 36 -2.44 20.26 -5.81
N ALA A 37 -3.68 20.44 -5.34
CA ALA A 37 -4.24 19.62 -4.26
C ALA A 37 -4.36 18.14 -4.65
N ALA A 38 -4.85 17.87 -5.87
CA ALA A 38 -4.94 16.53 -6.46
C ALA A 38 -3.55 15.87 -6.53
N TYR A 39 -2.54 16.59 -7.01
CA TYR A 39 -1.16 16.09 -7.06
C TYR A 39 -0.63 15.73 -5.67
N LYS A 40 -0.78 16.63 -4.68
CA LYS A 40 -0.30 16.38 -3.32
C LYS A 40 -0.96 15.14 -2.73
N ARG A 41 -2.29 15.05 -2.84
CA ARG A 41 -3.06 13.90 -2.34
C ARG A 41 -2.66 12.61 -3.05
N GLY A 42 -2.51 12.65 -4.38
CA GLY A 42 -2.05 11.52 -5.18
C GLY A 42 -0.67 11.04 -4.77
N ALA A 43 0.27 11.97 -4.50
CA ALA A 43 1.60 11.62 -4.01
C ALA A 43 1.57 10.93 -2.63
N GLU A 44 0.73 11.41 -1.71
CA GLU A 44 0.53 10.78 -0.39
C GLU A 44 -0.02 9.35 -0.51
N LEU A 45 -1.05 9.16 -1.34
CA LEU A 45 -1.65 7.85 -1.59
C LEU A 45 -0.65 6.90 -2.26
N LEU A 46 0.13 7.39 -3.22
CA LEU A 46 1.16 6.60 -3.89
C LEU A 46 2.27 6.15 -2.92
N GLN A 47 2.68 7.02 -1.99
CA GLN A 47 3.64 6.63 -0.93
C GLN A 47 3.05 5.57 0.00
N TYR A 48 1.78 5.72 0.39
CA TYR A 48 1.08 4.73 1.21
C TYR A 48 1.00 3.36 0.52
N CYS A 49 0.57 3.32 -0.74
CA CYS A 49 0.45 2.08 -1.51
C CYS A 49 1.80 1.37 -1.67
N GLN A 50 2.87 2.11 -1.99
CA GLN A 50 4.22 1.56 -2.07
C GLN A 50 4.68 1.00 -0.71
N GLY A 51 4.44 1.74 0.37
CA GLY A 51 4.77 1.29 1.72
C GLY A 51 4.06 -0.02 2.07
N ALA A 52 2.76 -0.13 1.78
CA ALA A 52 1.99 -1.35 2.01
C ALA A 52 2.55 -2.55 1.23
N LEU A 53 2.89 -2.36 -0.06
CA LEU A 53 3.49 -3.42 -0.87
C LEU A 53 4.87 -3.84 -0.35
N GLN A 54 5.71 -2.88 0.06
CA GLN A 54 7.02 -3.17 0.65
C GLN A 54 6.89 -3.98 1.94
N GLN A 55 5.91 -3.66 2.80
CA GLN A 55 5.65 -4.42 4.02
C GLN A 55 5.25 -5.87 3.72
N VAL A 56 4.40 -6.10 2.73
CA VAL A 56 4.01 -7.46 2.32
C VAL A 56 5.21 -8.21 1.72
N GLN A 57 5.98 -7.57 0.84
CA GLN A 57 7.18 -8.17 0.25
C GLN A 57 8.21 -8.56 1.32
N GLN A 58 8.41 -7.72 2.33
CA GLN A 58 9.32 -8.02 3.43
C GLN A 58 8.84 -9.22 4.26
N GLN A 59 7.53 -9.33 4.52
CA GLN A 59 6.96 -10.48 5.22
C GLN A 59 7.13 -11.78 4.43
N VAL A 60 6.85 -11.75 3.11
CA VAL A 60 7.06 -12.90 2.23
C VAL A 60 8.53 -13.33 2.24
N LYS A 61 9.46 -12.39 2.12
CA LYS A 61 10.90 -12.68 2.14
C LYS A 61 11.36 -13.33 3.46
N VAL A 62 10.80 -12.93 4.59
CA VAL A 62 11.08 -13.55 5.90
C VAL A 62 10.53 -14.97 5.95
N LEU A 63 9.30 -15.20 5.47
CA LEU A 63 8.69 -16.54 5.41
C LEU A 63 9.48 -17.47 4.49
N GLU A 64 9.93 -16.99 3.33
CA GLU A 64 10.79 -17.76 2.41
C GLU A 64 12.13 -18.10 3.06
N ALA A 65 12.76 -17.14 3.74
CA ALA A 65 14.02 -17.38 4.45
C ALA A 65 13.87 -18.38 5.60
N ASP A 66 12.76 -18.33 6.33
CA ASP A 66 12.43 -19.27 7.40
C ASP A 66 12.17 -20.68 6.84
N THR A 67 11.40 -20.76 5.75
CA THR A 67 11.14 -22.02 5.02
C THR A 67 12.43 -22.64 4.48
N LEU A 68 13.33 -21.84 3.91
CA LEU A 68 14.65 -22.32 3.48
C LEU A 68 15.52 -22.79 4.67
N LYS A 69 15.36 -22.19 5.86
CA LYS A 69 16.11 -22.57 7.06
C LYS A 69 15.62 -23.89 7.66
N ASP A 70 14.32 -24.14 7.60
CA ASP A 70 13.71 -25.41 7.98
C ASP A 70 14.15 -26.57 7.05
N LEU A 71 14.13 -26.33 5.73
CA LEU A 71 14.53 -27.32 4.72
C LEU A 71 16.05 -27.57 4.66
N SER A 72 16.87 -26.59 5.05
CA SER A 72 18.33 -26.74 5.10
C SER A 72 18.85 -27.48 6.33
N GLY A 73 17.95 -28.00 7.18
CA GLY A 73 18.26 -29.15 8.02
C GLY A 73 19.49 -29.01 8.91
N VAL A 74 19.67 -27.86 9.58
CA VAL A 74 20.52 -27.83 10.79
C VAL A 74 19.71 -28.42 11.95
N HIS A 75 19.24 -29.66 11.78
CA HIS A 75 18.91 -30.50 12.91
C HIS A 75 20.26 -31.00 13.44
N HIS A 76 20.84 -30.29 14.40
CA HIS A 76 21.94 -30.82 15.22
C HIS A 76 21.39 -32.04 15.97
N PRO A 77 21.85 -33.27 15.69
CA PRO A 77 21.64 -34.36 16.63
C PRO A 77 22.62 -34.15 17.79
N GLN A 78 22.13 -34.27 19.02
CA GLN A 78 22.96 -34.36 20.23
C GLN A 78 23.85 -35.61 20.20
#